data_AF-A0A8S0FTL7-F1
#
_entry.id   AF-A0A8S0FTL7-F1
#
_cell.length_a   1.000
_cell.length_b   1.000
_cell.length_c   1.000
_cell.angle_alpha   90.00
_cell.angle_beta   90.00
_cell.angle_gamma   90.00
#
_symmetry.space_group_name_H-M   'P 1'
#
loop_
_entity.id
_entity.type
_entity.pdbx_description
1 polymer ?
#
loop_
_entity_poly.entity_id
_entity_poly.type
_entity_poly.pdbx_seq_one_letter_code
_entity_poly.pdbx_strand_id
1 'polypeptide(L)'
;MSDYVNTGVEAWKPNFYISADNKNITDKIRKGLINITLTDYGGSSKQTDELRVAIVSETLKIPARGVKISIGLGFGNQIIDKAAGYTSLTVLAVAVNPG
;
A
#
# COMPACT_ATOMS: atom_id res chain seq x y z
N MET A 1 -11.49 -13.20 -3.69
CA MET A 1 -12.35 -12.71 -2.59
C MET A 1 -11.61 -11.52 -2.00
N SER A 2 -12.09 -10.31 -2.25
CA SER A 2 -11.42 -9.07 -1.82
C SER A 2 -11.68 -8.86 -0.34
N ASP A 3 -10.62 -8.93 0.46
CA ASP A 3 -10.66 -8.58 1.86
C ASP A 3 -10.79 -7.05 1.99
N TYR A 4 -12.00 -6.54 1.83
CA TYR A 4 -12.31 -5.13 2.06
C TYR A 4 -12.19 -4.84 3.55
N VAL A 5 -11.51 -3.75 3.88
CA VAL A 5 -11.61 -3.20 5.23
C VAL A 5 -12.84 -2.31 5.27
N ASN A 6 -13.86 -2.78 5.99
CA ASN A 6 -15.09 -2.05 6.26
C ASN A 6 -14.75 -0.77 7.05
N THR A 7 -14.86 0.39 6.41
CA THR A 7 -14.63 1.69 7.06
C THR A 7 -15.88 2.26 7.71
N GLY A 8 -16.99 1.50 7.74
CA GLY A 8 -18.28 1.98 8.22
C GLY A 8 -19.00 2.84 7.19
N VAL A 9 -19.65 3.92 7.67
CA VAL A 9 -20.55 4.80 6.89
C VAL A 9 -19.85 6.07 6.37
N GLU A 10 -18.53 6.19 6.60
CA GLU A 10 -17.74 7.39 6.28
C GLU A 10 -17.26 7.37 4.81
N ALA A 11 -18.19 7.60 3.88
CA ALA A 11 -17.91 7.56 2.44
C ALA A 11 -16.81 8.53 1.96
N TRP A 12 -16.51 9.56 2.75
CA TRP A 12 -15.51 10.60 2.46
C TRP A 12 -14.12 10.31 3.03
N LYS A 13 -13.97 9.24 3.83
CA LYS A 13 -12.70 8.93 4.50
C LYS A 13 -11.75 8.20 3.56
N PRO A 14 -10.50 8.66 3.38
CA PRO A 14 -9.52 7.94 2.58
C PRO A 14 -9.35 6.50 3.07
N ASN A 15 -9.32 5.56 2.14
CA ASN A 15 -9.16 4.15 2.41
C ASN A 15 -8.25 3.49 1.37
N PHE A 16 -7.71 2.34 1.75
CA PHE A 16 -6.83 1.56 0.89
C PHE A 16 -6.95 0.07 1.21
N TYR A 17 -6.52 -0.72 0.23
CA TYR A 17 -6.26 -2.15 0.34
C TYR A 17 -4.85 -2.42 -0.15
N ILE A 18 -4.10 -3.27 0.54
CA ILE A 18 -2.78 -3.69 0.10
C ILE A 18 -2.55 -5.18 0.38
N SER A 19 -2.06 -5.88 -0.62
CA SER A 19 -1.59 -7.26 -0.50
C SER A 19 -0.21 -7.45 -1.10
N ALA A 20 0.55 -8.35 -0.48
CA ALA A 20 1.87 -8.79 -0.91
C ALA A 20 1.79 -10.29 -1.21
N ASP A 21 2.14 -10.72 -2.43
CA ASP A 21 2.01 -12.10 -2.91
C ASP A 21 0.64 -12.72 -2.61
N ASN A 22 -0.43 -11.98 -2.93
CA ASN A 22 -1.83 -12.35 -2.67
C ASN A 22 -2.20 -12.52 -1.18
N LYS A 23 -1.29 -12.17 -0.26
CA LYS A 23 -1.59 -12.11 1.17
C LYS A 23 -1.99 -10.69 1.55
N ASN A 24 -3.20 -10.53 2.05
CA ASN A 24 -3.66 -9.26 2.58
C ASN A 24 -2.82 -8.86 3.80
N ILE A 25 -2.26 -7.65 3.75
CA ILE A 25 -1.47 -7.06 4.84
C ILE A 25 -2.05 -5.71 5.29
N THR A 26 -3.22 -5.33 4.81
CA THR A 26 -3.83 -4.00 4.99
C THR A 26 -3.87 -3.58 6.46
N ASP A 27 -4.37 -4.42 7.37
CA ASP A 27 -4.49 -4.05 8.79
C ASP A 27 -3.13 -3.90 9.49
N LYS A 28 -2.11 -4.63 9.04
CA LYS A 28 -0.75 -4.48 9.57
C LYS A 28 -0.14 -3.15 9.16
N ILE A 29 -0.36 -2.75 7.91
CA ILE A 29 0.10 -1.48 7.37
C ILE A 29 -0.67 -0.32 8.01
N ARG A 30 -2.00 -0.42 8.12
CA ARG A 30 -2.86 0.66 8.63
C ARG A 30 -2.51 1.12 10.03
N LYS A 31 -2.11 0.21 10.93
CA LYS A 31 -1.80 0.53 12.33
C LYS A 31 -0.69 1.56 12.53
N GLY A 32 0.23 1.68 11.56
CA GLY A 32 1.37 2.58 11.65
C GLY A 32 1.54 3.48 10.44
N LEU A 33 0.58 3.48 9.50
CA LEU A 33 0.73 4.18 8.23
C LEU A 33 0.82 5.70 8.47
N ILE A 34 1.95 6.29 8.09
CA ILE A 34 2.14 7.75 8.04
C ILE A 34 1.70 8.26 6.67
N ASN A 35 2.19 7.63 5.60
CA ASN A 35 1.94 8.08 4.24
C ASN A 35 1.98 6.90 3.26
N ILE A 36 1.16 6.99 2.22
CA ILE A 36 1.21 6.13 1.04
C ILE A 36 1.17 7.00 -0.21
N THR A 37 2.09 6.74 -1.15
CA THR A 37 2.19 7.50 -2.39
C THR A 37 2.36 6.53 -3.54
N LEU A 38 1.52 6.65 -4.56
CA LEU A 38 1.64 5.93 -5.83
C LEU A 38 1.98 6.95 -6.91
N THR A 39 3.12 6.76 -7.57
CA THR A 39 3.58 7.56 -8.69
C THR A 39 3.49 6.71 -9.95
N ASP A 40 2.59 7.09 -10.85
CA ASP A 40 2.50 6.56 -12.22
C ASP A 40 3.40 7.42 -13.12
N TYR A 41 4.48 6.83 -13.63
CA TYR A 41 5.42 7.53 -14.50
C TYR A 41 5.00 7.49 -15.98
N GLY A 42 3.97 6.70 -16.33
CA GLY A 42 3.44 6.56 -17.68
C GLY A 42 4.41 5.93 -18.69
N GLY A 43 3.88 5.50 -19.84
CA GLY A 43 4.64 4.76 -20.86
C GLY A 43 5.72 5.56 -21.60
N SER A 44 5.78 6.88 -21.43
CA SER A 44 6.82 7.73 -22.02
C SER A 44 8.09 7.81 -21.16
N SER A 45 7.99 7.40 -19.89
CA SER A 45 9.13 7.27 -18.99
C SER A 45 9.78 5.90 -19.14
N LYS A 46 11.12 5.83 -19.05
CA LYS A 46 11.84 4.54 -18.89
C LYS A 46 11.79 4.02 -17.45
N GLN A 47 11.08 4.71 -16.56
CA GLN A 47 10.98 4.38 -15.14
C GLN A 47 9.73 3.54 -14.92
N THR A 48 9.84 2.54 -14.06
CA THR A 48 8.68 1.80 -13.56
C THR A 48 7.95 2.66 -12.53
N ASP A 49 6.63 2.58 -12.52
CA ASP A 49 5.79 3.18 -11.48
C ASP A 49 6.27 2.78 -10.09
N GLU A 50 6.07 3.69 -9.14
CA GLU A 50 6.63 3.59 -7.81
C GLU A 50 5.53 3.69 -6.75
N LEU A 51 5.54 2.76 -5.80
CA LEU A 51 4.73 2.84 -4.59
C LEU A 51 5.65 3.06 -3.39
N ARG A 52 5.42 4.13 -2.64
CA ARG A 52 6.11 4.45 -1.38
C ARG A 52 5.14 4.30 -0.22
N VAL A 53 5.58 3.64 0.83
CA VAL A 53 4.80 3.47 2.06
C VAL A 53 5.69 3.80 3.25
N ALA A 54 5.32 4.82 4.01
CA ALA A 54 5.98 5.22 5.25
C ALA A 54 5.14 4.74 6.44
N ILE A 55 5.75 3.96 7.33
CA ILE A 55 5.06 3.28 8.42
C ILE A 55 5.92 3.35 9.68
N VAL A 56 5.31 3.66 10.82
CA VAL A 56 5.92 3.45 12.14
C VAL A 56 5.56 2.06 12.64
N SER A 57 6.55 1.20 12.86
CA SER A 57 6.32 -0.09 13.48
C SER A 57 7.59 -0.66 14.10
N GLU A 58 7.45 -1.22 15.31
CA GLU A 58 8.52 -1.95 15.99
C GLU A 58 8.65 -3.40 15.51
N THR A 59 7.59 -3.96 14.91
CA THR A 59 7.48 -5.41 14.64
C THR A 59 7.16 -5.74 13.19
N LEU A 60 6.83 -4.76 12.35
CA LEU A 60 6.52 -5.00 10.94
C LEU A 60 7.79 -5.42 10.19
N LYS A 61 7.82 -6.67 9.76
CA LYS A 61 8.84 -7.14 8.82
C LYS A 61 8.56 -6.59 7.43
N ILE A 62 9.54 -5.92 6.85
CA ILE A 62 9.49 -5.47 5.46
C ILE A 62 9.31 -6.71 4.56
N PRO A 63 8.39 -6.68 3.57
CA PRO A 63 8.29 -7.76 2.58
C PRO A 63 9.65 -8.00 1.89
N ALA A 64 9.89 -9.24 1.45
CA ALA A 64 11.07 -9.51 0.64
C ALA A 64 11.07 -8.64 -0.63
N ARG A 65 12.26 -8.31 -1.15
CA ARG A 65 12.38 -7.62 -2.43
C ARG A 65 11.80 -8.50 -3.56
N GLY A 66 11.18 -7.87 -4.55
CA GLY A 66 10.62 -8.56 -5.71
C GLY A 66 9.25 -9.21 -5.51
N VAL A 67 8.64 -9.04 -4.34
CA VAL A 67 7.26 -9.50 -4.05
C VAL A 67 6.25 -8.72 -4.88
N LYS A 68 5.25 -9.42 -5.44
CA LYS A 68 4.16 -8.77 -6.19
C LYS A 68 3.24 -8.04 -5.22
N ILE A 69 2.97 -6.77 -5.51
CA ILE A 69 2.14 -5.94 -4.64
C ILE A 69 0.91 -5.50 -5.41
N SER A 70 -0.26 -5.71 -4.80
CA SER A 70 -1.52 -5.16 -5.29
C SER A 70 -1.98 -4.07 -4.33
N ILE A 71 -2.36 -2.92 -4.87
CA ILE A 71 -2.79 -1.75 -4.11
C ILE A 71 -4.12 -1.26 -4.69
N GLY A 72 -5.08 -1.02 -3.81
CA GLY A 72 -6.30 -0.28 -4.11
C GLY A 72 -6.35 0.98 -3.28
N LEU A 73 -6.75 2.09 -3.88
CA LEU A 73 -6.91 3.39 -3.23
C LEU A 73 -8.33 3.91 -3.49
N GLY A 74 -8.89 4.65 -2.53
CA GLY A 74 -10.20 5.26 -2.69
C GLY A 74 -10.73 5.87 -1.40
N PHE A 75 -12.06 5.92 -1.28
CA PHE A 75 -12.75 6.52 -0.14
C PHE A 75 -13.86 5.60 0.36
N GLY A 76 -14.03 5.52 1.68
CA GLY A 76 -15.02 4.66 2.31
C GLY A 76 -14.92 3.20 1.81
N ASN A 77 -16.04 2.70 1.27
CA ASN A 77 -16.13 1.36 0.69
C ASN A 77 -15.89 1.33 -0.83
N GLN A 78 -15.62 2.48 -1.45
CA GLN A 78 -15.27 2.59 -2.86
C GLN A 78 -13.76 2.58 -3.02
N ILE A 79 -13.18 1.39 -3.07
CA ILE A 79 -11.75 1.18 -3.34
C ILE A 79 -11.60 0.74 -4.79
N ILE A 80 -10.79 1.47 -5.54
CA ILE A 80 -10.49 1.14 -6.94
C ILE A 80 -9.17 0.38 -6.96
N ASP A 81 -9.18 -0.82 -7.54
CA ASP A 81 -7.94 -1.56 -7.80
C ASP A 81 -7.08 -0.78 -8.79
N LYS A 82 -5.79 -0.63 -8.46
CA LYS A 82 -4.82 0.04 -9.31
C LYS A 82 -3.81 -0.94 -9.93
N ALA A 83 -3.93 -2.25 -9.71
CA ALA A 83 -2.87 -3.19 -10.05
C ALA A 83 -3.06 -3.96 -11.38
N ALA A 84 -2.13 -3.75 -12.32
CA ALA A 84 -1.62 -4.79 -13.23
C ALA A 84 -0.29 -4.37 -13.91
N GLY A 85 0.83 -4.25 -13.17
CA GLY A 85 2.14 -4.03 -13.85
C GLY A 85 3.38 -3.66 -13.03
N TYR A 86 3.29 -3.46 -11.71
CA TYR A 86 4.40 -2.89 -10.93
C TYR A 86 5.54 -3.90 -10.68
N THR A 87 6.66 -3.77 -11.40
CA THR A 87 7.79 -4.71 -11.38
C THR A 87 8.96 -4.31 -10.46
N SER A 88 8.86 -3.20 -9.71
CA SER A 88 9.81 -2.91 -8.64
C SER A 88 9.19 -2.02 -7.56
N LEU A 89 8.85 -2.61 -6.42
CA LEU A 89 8.47 -1.86 -5.23
C LEU A 89 9.71 -1.58 -4.38
N THR A 90 10.10 -0.31 -4.26
CA THR A 90 11.04 0.12 -3.21
C THR A 90 10.25 0.53 -1.98
N VAL A 91 10.07 -0.39 -1.03
CA VAL A 91 9.54 -0.03 0.30
C VAL A 91 10.65 0.67 1.08
N LEU A 92 10.59 1.99 1.16
CA LEU A 92 11.39 2.75 2.12
C LEU A 92 10.65 2.78 3.46
N ALA A 93 10.76 1.69 4.23
CA ALA A 93 10.26 1.68 5.60
C ALA A 93 11.26 2.43 6.50
N VAL A 94 10.90 3.64 6.94
CA VAL A 94 11.59 4.31 8.03
C VAL A 94 10.92 3.85 9.32
N ALA A 95 11.48 2.82 9.96
CA ALA A 95 11.13 2.48 11.33
C ALA A 95 11.69 3.58 12.23
N VAL A 96 10.85 4.52 12.66
CA VAL A 96 11.20 5.45 13.74
C VAL A 96 11.04 4.65 15.03
N ASN A 97 12.16 4.31 15.65
CA ASN A 97 12.19 3.60 16.94
C ASN A 97 12.11 4.66 18.06
N PRO A 98 11.00 4.77 18.81
CA PRO A 98 10.84 5.82 19.81
C PRO A 98 11.42 5.39 21.16
N GLY A 99 12.72 5.09 21.21
CA GLY A 99 13.46 4.90 22.47
C GLY A 99 13.21 3.60 23.23
#